data_AF-A0A1G2KNK0-F1
#
_entry.id   AF-A0A1G2KNK0-F1
#
_cell.length_a   1.000
_cell.length_b   1.000
_cell.length_c   1.000
_cell.angle_alpha   90.00
_cell.angle_beta   90.00
_cell.angle_gamma   90.00
#
_symmetry.space_group_name_H-M   'P 1'
#
loop_
_entity.id
_entity.type
_entity.pdbx_description
1 polymer ?
#
loop_
_entity_poly.entity_id
_entity_poly.type
_entity_poly.pdbx_seq_one_letter_code
_entity_poly.pdbx_strand_id
1 'polypeptide(L)'
;MKTPLLIIGSIALAAVGVGVWYSAADNIPEVQFSDIEAGFEEAENPADVASVGVKNEQQIPQQVAASGGFSRWGFYWREFSEEEKRFYENFKRPEGPLRVGLQAGHWKNGEVPGELSGLKRNGDGAVGGGRSEAEVVLEIARRTKALLEKEGIAVDLLPATVPKNYIADTFISIHADGNGNPSVSGFKISGSRRDFSGKAPKLVEALYESYGRETGMSRDSSISRRMSGYYAFNWRRYEHAVRPMTPAVIIETGFMTSLEDRMIIVDHPERAAKGIAGGIINFLLK
;
A
#
# COMPACT_ATOMS: atom_id res chain seq x y z
N MET A 1 -0.39 -68.24 32.52
CA MET A 1 0.68 -67.68 33.37
C MET A 1 1.98 -67.63 32.57
N LYS A 2 2.74 -66.54 32.69
CA LYS A 2 4.16 -66.37 32.26
C LYS A 2 4.49 -66.39 30.74
N THR A 3 4.54 -65.20 30.15
CA THR A 3 5.71 -64.68 29.39
C THR A 3 6.92 -64.51 30.35
N PRO A 4 8.21 -64.49 29.92
CA PRO A 4 8.82 -63.60 28.90
C PRO A 4 9.73 -64.38 27.89
N LEU A 5 10.71 -63.85 27.13
CA LEU A 5 11.38 -62.54 27.02
C LEU A 5 11.85 -62.26 25.56
N LEU A 6 12.31 -61.03 25.28
CA LEU A 6 12.90 -60.58 24.01
C LEU A 6 14.45 -60.60 24.06
N ILE A 7 15.15 -61.01 22.99
CA ILE A 7 16.58 -60.69 22.75
C ILE A 7 16.79 -60.28 21.28
N ILE A 8 17.75 -59.37 21.09
CA ILE A 8 18.05 -58.57 19.89
C ILE A 8 18.97 -59.33 18.92
N GLY A 9 18.85 -59.07 17.61
CA GLY A 9 19.78 -59.54 16.58
C GLY A 9 19.79 -58.64 15.34
N SER A 10 20.71 -57.67 15.29
CA SER A 10 20.89 -56.78 14.14
C SER A 10 21.60 -57.48 12.99
N ILE A 11 21.11 -57.34 11.76
CA ILE A 11 21.88 -57.61 10.54
C ILE A 11 21.78 -56.38 9.64
N ALA A 12 22.92 -55.72 9.45
CA ALA A 12 23.09 -54.75 8.38
C ALA A 12 23.52 -55.49 7.10
N LEU A 13 22.95 -55.12 5.96
CA LEU A 13 23.52 -55.45 4.66
C LEU A 13 23.74 -54.17 3.87
N ALA A 14 24.98 -53.93 3.47
CA ALA A 14 25.37 -52.76 2.71
C ALA A 14 25.05 -52.95 1.22
N ALA A 15 24.61 -51.88 0.56
CA ALA A 15 24.62 -51.76 -0.89
C ALA A 15 25.45 -50.52 -1.26
N VAL A 16 26.66 -50.76 -1.79
CA VAL A 16 27.50 -49.70 -2.36
C VAL A 16 27.23 -49.65 -3.87
N GLY A 17 26.59 -48.57 -4.31
CA GLY A 17 26.42 -48.24 -5.74
C GLY A 17 26.93 -46.83 -5.97
N VAL A 18 28.01 -46.68 -6.75
CA VAL A 18 28.75 -45.43 -6.88
C VAL A 18 28.22 -44.58 -8.04
N GLY A 19 27.79 -43.37 -7.72
CA GLY A 19 27.96 -42.15 -8.53
C GLY A 19 27.20 -42.03 -9.86
N VAL A 20 26.26 -41.08 -9.90
CA VAL A 20 26.55 -39.75 -10.49
C VAL A 20 25.90 -38.70 -9.59
N TRP A 21 26.69 -37.73 -9.11
CA TRP A 21 26.14 -36.53 -8.47
C TRP A 21 25.81 -35.51 -9.54
N TYR A 22 24.55 -35.06 -9.60
CA TYR A 22 24.21 -33.81 -10.27
C TYR A 22 23.77 -32.81 -9.20
N SER A 23 24.70 -31.97 -8.76
CA SER A 23 24.34 -30.80 -7.94
C SER A 23 23.62 -29.81 -8.84
N ALA A 24 22.30 -29.74 -8.71
CA ALA A 24 21.49 -28.63 -9.21
C ALA A 24 21.21 -27.61 -8.10
N ALA A 25 22.15 -27.46 -7.16
CA ALA A 25 22.33 -26.21 -6.45
C ALA A 25 23.24 -25.33 -7.33
N ASP A 26 22.63 -24.39 -8.06
CA ASP A 26 23.13 -23.06 -8.40
C ASP A 26 22.08 -22.36 -9.30
N ASN A 27 21.88 -21.06 -9.10
CA ASN A 27 20.80 -20.22 -9.65
C ASN A 27 19.39 -20.39 -9.03
N ILE A 28 19.30 -20.42 -7.70
CA ILE A 28 18.19 -19.71 -7.04
C ILE A 28 18.51 -18.21 -7.20
N PRO A 29 17.65 -17.39 -7.82
CA PRO A 29 17.90 -15.95 -7.89
C PRO A 29 17.93 -15.38 -6.46
N GLU A 30 18.92 -14.54 -6.20
CA GLU A 30 19.12 -13.87 -4.92
C GLU A 30 17.83 -13.14 -4.51
N VAL A 31 17.22 -13.56 -3.41
CA VAL A 31 15.98 -12.98 -2.91
C VAL A 31 16.28 -11.56 -2.45
N GLN A 32 15.87 -10.56 -3.23
CA GLN A 32 15.92 -9.17 -2.78
C GLN A 32 14.96 -8.97 -1.62
N PHE A 33 15.50 -8.99 -0.41
CA PHE A 33 14.79 -8.54 0.78
C PHE A 33 14.54 -7.03 0.67
N SER A 34 13.28 -6.62 0.81
CA SER A 34 12.87 -5.22 0.89
C SER A 34 13.17 -4.58 2.26
N ASP A 35 14.31 -4.93 2.88
CA ASP A 35 14.85 -4.19 4.03
C ASP A 35 15.29 -2.78 3.64
N ILE A 36 15.36 -2.47 2.34
CA ILE A 36 15.54 -1.13 1.80
C ILE A 36 14.23 -0.36 1.88
N GLU A 37 13.94 0.06 3.11
CA GLU A 37 13.14 1.23 3.46
C GLU A 37 13.71 2.46 2.69
N ALA A 38 13.25 2.64 1.45
CA ALA A 38 13.65 3.61 0.43
C ALA A 38 14.34 4.90 0.93
N GLY A 39 15.68 4.92 1.00
CA GLY A 39 16.45 6.15 1.26
C GLY A 39 16.33 7.10 0.07
N PHE A 40 15.66 8.25 0.21
CA PHE A 40 15.46 9.20 -0.90
C PHE A 40 16.55 10.28 -0.87
N GLU A 41 17.63 10.04 -1.62
CA GLU A 41 18.57 11.10 -1.99
C GLU A 41 17.95 12.08 -2.99
N GLU A 42 18.62 13.21 -3.16
CA GLU A 42 18.10 14.43 -3.76
C GLU A 42 18.15 14.36 -5.29
N ALA A 43 16.98 14.43 -5.93
CA ALA A 43 16.87 14.50 -7.40
C ALA A 43 16.75 15.96 -7.86
N GLU A 44 17.58 16.35 -8.84
CA GLU A 44 17.60 17.69 -9.42
C GLU A 44 16.34 17.99 -10.26
N ASN A 45 16.08 19.28 -10.46
CA ASN A 45 14.80 19.82 -10.91
C ASN A 45 14.81 20.20 -12.41
N PRO A 46 14.01 19.56 -13.30
CA PRO A 46 13.77 20.04 -14.65
C PRO A 46 12.60 21.05 -14.69
N ALA A 47 12.71 22.05 -15.56
CA ALA A 47 11.86 23.25 -15.57
C ALA A 47 10.43 23.06 -16.13
N ASP A 48 9.61 24.10 -15.93
CA ASP A 48 8.17 24.18 -16.21
C ASP A 48 7.70 23.67 -17.58
N VAL A 49 6.52 23.05 -17.58
CA VAL A 49 5.67 22.92 -18.77
C VAL A 49 4.25 23.36 -18.41
N ALA A 50 3.79 24.44 -19.05
CA ALA A 50 2.48 25.03 -18.79
C ALA A 50 1.32 24.09 -19.18
N SER A 51 0.29 24.00 -18.33
CA SER A 51 -0.96 23.31 -18.64
C SER A 51 -2.08 24.31 -18.95
N VAL A 52 -2.78 24.07 -20.06
CA VAL A 52 -3.90 24.89 -20.53
C VAL A 52 -5.13 24.61 -19.65
N GLY A 53 -5.83 25.68 -19.24
CA GLY A 53 -6.82 25.61 -18.17
C GLY A 53 -8.18 25.01 -18.54
N VAL A 54 -8.80 24.38 -17.54
CA VAL A 54 -10.25 24.19 -17.45
C VAL A 54 -10.73 25.04 -16.27
N LYS A 55 -11.70 25.92 -16.49
CA LYS A 55 -12.29 26.72 -15.41
C LYS A 55 -13.14 25.81 -14.52
N ASN A 56 -12.75 25.67 -13.25
CA ASN A 56 -13.59 25.09 -12.22
C ASN A 56 -13.35 25.90 -10.93
N GLU A 57 -14.40 26.42 -10.30
CA GLU A 57 -14.33 27.52 -9.31
C GLU A 57 -13.83 27.11 -7.91
N GLN A 58 -13.14 25.97 -7.81
CA GLN A 58 -12.39 25.55 -6.62
C GLN A 58 -10.91 25.42 -6.96
N GLN A 59 -10.28 26.55 -7.29
CA GLN A 59 -8.83 26.64 -7.41
C GLN A 59 -8.23 26.61 -5.99
N ILE A 60 -8.15 25.41 -5.40
CA ILE A 60 -7.45 25.16 -4.14
C ILE A 60 -6.09 25.83 -4.24
N PRO A 61 -5.64 26.62 -3.24
CA PRO A 61 -4.36 27.30 -3.26
C PRO A 61 -3.28 26.41 -3.88
N GLN A 62 -2.84 26.83 -5.07
CA GLN A 62 -1.86 26.12 -5.86
C GLN A 62 -0.60 26.04 -5.02
N GLN A 63 0.15 24.93 -5.08
CA GLN A 63 1.44 24.88 -4.43
C GLN A 63 2.24 26.09 -4.91
N VAL A 64 2.53 27.00 -3.98
CA VAL A 64 3.52 28.05 -4.22
C VAL A 64 4.85 27.30 -4.21
N ALA A 65 5.23 26.78 -5.39
CA ALA A 65 6.52 26.12 -5.62
C ALA A 65 7.60 27.02 -5.04
N ALA A 66 8.48 26.45 -4.20
CA ALA A 66 9.16 27.12 -3.08
C ALA A 66 9.94 28.42 -3.44
N SER A 67 9.19 29.51 -3.67
CA SER A 67 9.68 30.78 -4.19
C SER A 67 9.96 31.81 -3.10
N GLY A 68 9.53 31.52 -1.87
CA GLY A 68 9.91 32.25 -0.66
C GLY A 68 10.78 31.39 0.25
N GLY A 69 12.11 31.49 0.11
CA GLY A 69 13.17 31.32 1.14
C GLY A 69 13.23 30.07 2.04
N PHE A 70 12.23 29.19 2.04
CA PHE A 70 12.15 28.03 2.92
C PHE A 70 12.77 26.80 2.26
N SER A 71 13.54 26.03 3.03
CA SER A 71 13.95 24.69 2.61
C SER A 71 12.72 23.80 2.36
N ARG A 72 12.87 22.77 1.53
CA ARG A 72 11.84 21.76 1.25
C ARG A 72 11.24 21.14 2.53
N TRP A 73 12.04 21.07 3.60
CA TRP A 73 11.61 20.65 4.94
C TRP A 73 10.87 21.73 5.73
N GLY A 74 11.26 23.01 5.60
CA GLY A 74 10.55 24.15 6.18
C GLY A 74 9.12 24.25 5.63
N PHE A 75 8.93 24.13 4.31
CA PHE A 75 7.61 24.10 3.69
C PHE A 75 6.75 22.91 4.15
N TYR A 76 7.37 21.75 4.39
CA TYR A 76 6.68 20.58 4.91
C TYR A 76 6.14 20.82 6.33
N TRP A 77 6.90 21.45 7.23
CA TRP A 77 6.50 21.66 8.63
C TRP A 77 5.78 22.98 8.94
N ARG A 78 5.76 23.96 8.02
CA ARG A 78 5.06 25.25 8.20
C ARG A 78 3.60 25.08 8.65
N GLU A 79 3.09 25.92 9.54
CA GLU A 79 1.64 26.03 9.71
C GLU A 79 0.96 26.48 8.41
N PHE A 80 -0.34 26.24 8.27
CA PHE A 80 -1.10 26.86 7.18
C PHE A 80 -1.14 28.38 7.35
N SER A 81 -1.13 29.10 6.22
CA SER A 81 -1.50 30.52 6.22
C SER A 81 -2.98 30.63 6.60
N GLU A 82 -3.41 31.81 7.05
CA GLU A 82 -4.83 32.05 7.34
C GLU A 82 -5.72 31.85 6.10
N GLU A 83 -5.18 32.06 4.90
CA GLU A 83 -5.86 31.76 3.63
C GLU A 83 -6.01 30.24 3.40
N GLU A 84 -4.97 29.45 3.65
CA GLU A 84 -5.03 27.98 3.59
C GLU A 84 -6.00 27.43 4.65
N LYS A 85 -5.93 27.91 5.89
CA LYS A 85 -6.87 27.54 6.98
C LYS A 85 -8.30 27.82 6.55
N ARG A 86 -8.60 29.06 6.18
CA ARG A 86 -9.93 29.50 5.73
C ARG A 86 -10.41 28.72 4.50
N PHE A 87 -9.52 28.36 3.57
CA PHE A 87 -9.87 27.52 2.43
C PHE A 87 -10.34 26.13 2.89
N TYR A 88 -9.58 25.47 3.76
CA TYR A 88 -9.92 24.11 4.22
C TYR A 88 -11.11 24.07 5.19
N GLU A 89 -11.28 25.09 6.03
CA GLU A 89 -12.48 25.28 6.88
C GLU A 89 -13.76 25.42 6.04
N ASN A 90 -13.67 26.06 4.87
CA ASN A 90 -14.80 26.25 3.95
C ASN A 90 -14.81 25.21 2.81
N PHE A 91 -13.98 24.16 2.89
CA PHE A 91 -13.89 23.13 1.86
C PHE A 91 -15.22 22.39 1.74
N LYS A 92 -15.80 22.41 0.53
CA LYS A 92 -16.97 21.61 0.19
C LYS A 92 -16.54 20.45 -0.69
N ARG A 93 -16.92 19.24 -0.25
CA ARG A 93 -16.91 18.02 -1.06
C ARG A 93 -17.47 18.32 -2.47
N PRO A 94 -16.82 17.88 -3.56
CA PRO A 94 -17.40 17.96 -4.90
C PRO A 94 -18.78 17.31 -4.99
N GLU A 95 -19.62 17.78 -5.91
CA GLU A 95 -20.93 17.18 -6.18
C GLU A 95 -20.83 15.84 -6.92
N GLY A 96 -21.91 15.06 -6.91
CA GLY A 96 -21.99 13.73 -7.53
C GLY A 96 -21.85 12.56 -6.54
N PRO A 97 -21.79 11.31 -7.03
CA PRO A 97 -21.72 10.11 -6.19
C PRO A 97 -20.45 10.09 -5.34
N LEU A 98 -20.46 9.29 -4.27
CA LEU A 98 -19.28 9.04 -3.44
C LEU A 98 -18.11 8.56 -4.30
N ARG A 99 -16.91 9.11 -4.10
CA ARG A 99 -15.72 8.79 -4.89
C ARG A 99 -14.62 8.20 -4.02
N VAL A 100 -14.05 7.09 -4.46
CA VAL A 100 -12.94 6.39 -3.78
C VAL A 100 -11.74 6.27 -4.72
N GLY A 101 -10.56 6.65 -4.24
CA GLY A 101 -9.30 6.33 -4.89
C GLY A 101 -8.75 5.01 -4.35
N LEU A 102 -8.63 3.99 -5.20
CA LEU A 102 -7.91 2.75 -4.89
C LEU A 102 -6.59 2.75 -5.64
N GLN A 103 -5.49 3.02 -4.95
CA GLN A 103 -4.16 2.86 -5.51
C GLN A 103 -3.70 1.42 -5.33
N ALA A 104 -3.33 0.76 -6.42
CA ALA A 104 -2.56 -0.47 -6.38
C ALA A 104 -1.07 -0.11 -6.20
N GLY A 105 -0.49 -0.50 -5.08
CA GLY A 105 0.93 -0.35 -4.80
C GLY A 105 1.79 -0.98 -5.89
N HIS A 106 2.92 -0.34 -6.19
CA HIS A 106 3.92 -0.76 -7.18
C HIS A 106 3.45 -0.83 -8.66
N TRP A 107 2.16 -0.91 -8.93
CA TRP A 107 1.61 -1.01 -10.29
C TRP A 107 2.04 0.19 -11.14
N LYS A 108 2.72 -0.10 -12.27
CA LYS A 108 3.33 0.88 -13.19
C LYS A 108 4.39 1.78 -12.54
N ASN A 109 5.14 1.31 -11.54
CA ASN A 109 6.27 2.03 -10.95
C ASN A 109 7.28 2.54 -12.00
N GLY A 110 7.54 1.79 -13.08
CA GLY A 110 8.43 2.25 -14.17
C GLY A 110 7.98 3.53 -14.89
N GLU A 111 6.68 3.83 -14.87
CA GLU A 111 6.05 4.95 -15.58
C GLU A 111 5.96 6.24 -14.73
N VAL A 112 6.38 6.21 -13.45
CA VAL A 112 6.18 7.36 -12.54
C VAL A 112 6.93 8.62 -12.99
N PRO A 113 6.37 9.82 -12.71
CA PRO A 113 6.97 11.12 -13.07
C PRO A 113 8.27 11.38 -12.31
N GLY A 114 9.04 12.38 -12.77
CA GLY A 114 10.38 12.70 -12.25
C GLY A 114 10.43 12.91 -10.72
N GLU A 115 9.44 13.59 -10.13
CA GLU A 115 9.37 13.81 -8.68
C GLU A 115 9.21 12.51 -7.85
N LEU A 116 8.72 11.44 -8.47
CA LEU A 116 8.52 10.11 -7.89
C LEU A 116 9.55 9.08 -8.40
N SER A 117 10.55 9.49 -9.19
CA SER A 117 11.57 8.61 -9.81
C SER A 117 12.21 7.60 -8.83
N GLY A 118 12.40 7.98 -7.56
CA GLY A 118 12.91 7.10 -6.50
C GLY A 118 12.01 5.91 -6.12
N LEU A 119 10.78 5.81 -6.66
CA LEU A 119 9.93 4.61 -6.58
C LEU A 119 10.37 3.53 -7.59
N LYS A 120 11.01 3.89 -8.71
CA LYS A 120 11.37 2.95 -9.79
C LYS A 120 12.27 1.80 -9.33
N ARG A 121 13.14 2.05 -8.35
CA ARG A 121 14.03 1.03 -7.75
C ARG A 121 13.27 -0.09 -7.03
N ASN A 122 12.02 0.15 -6.61
CA ASN A 122 11.21 -0.83 -5.90
C ASN A 122 10.50 -1.79 -6.87
N GLY A 123 10.64 -1.61 -8.20
CA GLY A 123 10.05 -2.48 -9.22
C GLY A 123 8.56 -2.77 -8.97
N ASP A 124 8.19 -4.04 -9.12
CA ASP A 124 6.84 -4.54 -8.85
C ASP A 124 6.61 -4.94 -7.37
N GLY A 125 7.52 -4.56 -6.46
CA GLY A 125 7.40 -4.78 -5.02
C GLY A 125 7.92 -6.13 -4.54
N ALA A 126 7.42 -6.58 -3.38
CA ALA A 126 7.80 -7.88 -2.83
C ALA A 126 7.36 -9.04 -3.73
N VAL A 127 8.03 -10.19 -3.67
CA VAL A 127 7.71 -11.38 -4.50
C VAL A 127 7.50 -12.59 -3.62
N GLY A 128 6.46 -13.37 -3.92
CA GLY A 128 6.15 -14.60 -3.18
C GLY A 128 5.03 -15.42 -3.83
N GLY A 129 5.07 -16.74 -3.66
CA GLY A 129 4.07 -17.64 -4.27
C GLY A 129 4.03 -17.61 -5.81
N GLY A 130 5.10 -17.15 -6.46
CA GLY A 130 5.17 -17.01 -7.92
C GLY A 130 4.52 -15.75 -8.49
N ARG A 131 4.14 -14.77 -7.66
CA ARG A 131 3.57 -13.48 -8.07
C ARG A 131 4.33 -12.30 -7.43
N SER A 132 4.27 -11.14 -8.06
CA SER A 132 4.70 -9.88 -7.44
C SER A 132 3.59 -9.24 -6.62
N GLU A 133 3.97 -8.36 -5.68
CA GLU A 133 3.07 -7.51 -4.92
C GLU A 133 2.17 -6.72 -5.86
N ALA A 134 2.71 -6.07 -6.90
CA ALA A 134 1.95 -5.29 -7.87
C ALA A 134 0.83 -6.10 -8.55
N GLU A 135 1.07 -7.37 -8.88
CA GLU A 135 0.05 -8.26 -9.46
C GLU A 135 -1.05 -8.63 -8.47
N VAL A 136 -0.68 -8.87 -7.20
CA VAL A 136 -1.59 -9.28 -6.14
C VAL A 136 -2.48 -8.11 -5.71
N VAL A 137 -1.88 -6.95 -5.39
CA VAL A 137 -2.62 -5.79 -4.89
C VAL A 137 -3.50 -5.16 -5.97
N LEU A 138 -3.10 -5.25 -7.25
CA LEU A 138 -3.95 -4.85 -8.38
C LEU A 138 -5.18 -5.75 -8.55
N GLU A 139 -5.04 -7.06 -8.31
CA GLU A 139 -6.18 -7.98 -8.33
C GLU A 139 -7.15 -7.68 -7.18
N ILE A 140 -6.62 -7.50 -5.95
CA ILE A 140 -7.41 -7.10 -4.78
C ILE A 140 -8.12 -5.77 -5.06
N ALA A 141 -7.42 -4.76 -5.57
CA ALA A 141 -7.98 -3.44 -5.89
C ALA A 141 -9.09 -3.51 -6.95
N ARG A 142 -8.94 -4.33 -8.01
CA ARG A 142 -9.99 -4.57 -9.02
C ARG A 142 -11.23 -5.22 -8.42
N ARG A 143 -11.05 -6.21 -7.54
CA ARG A 143 -12.16 -6.89 -6.83
C ARG A 143 -12.86 -5.93 -5.87
N THR A 144 -12.12 -5.10 -5.12
CA THR A 144 -12.66 -4.06 -4.24
C THR A 144 -13.46 -3.03 -5.04
N LYS A 145 -12.93 -2.54 -6.17
CA LYS A 145 -13.65 -1.64 -7.09
C LYS A 145 -15.01 -2.22 -7.50
N ALA A 146 -15.03 -3.46 -7.97
CA ALA A 146 -16.27 -4.13 -8.40
C ALA A 146 -17.29 -4.40 -7.26
N LEU A 147 -16.87 -4.33 -6.00
CA LEU A 147 -17.77 -4.37 -4.84
C LEU A 147 -18.33 -2.98 -4.53
N LEU A 148 -17.48 -1.95 -4.48
CA LEU A 148 -17.89 -0.57 -4.21
C LEU A 148 -18.82 0.00 -5.29
N GLU A 149 -18.56 -0.31 -6.57
CA GLU A 149 -19.39 0.16 -7.69
C GLU A 149 -20.82 -0.40 -7.65
N LYS A 150 -21.05 -1.55 -7.00
CA LYS A 150 -22.40 -2.09 -6.78
C LYS A 150 -23.20 -1.30 -5.74
N GLU A 151 -22.52 -0.64 -4.81
CA GLU A 151 -23.11 0.28 -3.82
C GLU A 151 -23.27 1.71 -4.38
N GLY A 152 -23.06 1.91 -5.69
CA GLY A 152 -23.16 3.22 -6.34
C GLY A 152 -21.98 4.17 -6.08
N ILE A 153 -20.88 3.66 -5.51
CA ILE A 153 -19.66 4.43 -5.25
C ILE A 153 -18.80 4.43 -6.52
N ALA A 154 -18.43 5.63 -6.99
CA ALA A 154 -17.49 5.79 -8.10
C ALA A 154 -16.06 5.48 -7.64
N VAL A 155 -15.32 4.67 -8.40
CA VAL A 155 -13.98 4.22 -8.01
C VAL A 155 -12.93 4.52 -9.07
N ASP A 156 -11.95 5.34 -8.72
CA ASP A 156 -10.74 5.52 -9.51
C ASP A 156 -9.74 4.42 -9.12
N LEU A 157 -9.43 3.51 -10.05
CA LEU A 157 -8.37 2.52 -9.88
C LEU A 157 -7.05 3.13 -10.38
N LEU A 158 -6.13 3.39 -9.47
CA LEU A 158 -4.93 4.19 -9.71
C LEU A 158 -3.65 3.32 -9.70
N PRO A 159 -2.67 3.61 -10.57
CA PRO A 159 -1.31 3.09 -10.45
C PRO A 159 -0.57 3.79 -9.30
N ALA A 160 0.73 3.50 -9.16
CA ALA A 160 1.65 4.22 -8.27
C ALA A 160 1.77 5.75 -8.57
N THR A 161 1.17 6.26 -9.65
CA THR A 161 1.03 7.71 -9.88
C THR A 161 -0.39 8.16 -9.54
N VAL A 162 -0.54 8.91 -8.45
CA VAL A 162 -1.81 9.59 -8.10
C VAL A 162 -1.98 10.82 -9.01
N PRO A 163 -3.18 11.09 -9.57
CA PRO A 163 -3.39 12.29 -10.39
C PRO A 163 -3.07 13.59 -9.64
N LYS A 164 -2.63 14.64 -10.36
CA LYS A 164 -2.42 15.96 -9.76
C LYS A 164 -3.73 16.51 -9.18
N ASN A 165 -3.66 17.17 -8.03
CA ASN A 165 -4.82 17.72 -7.31
C ASN A 165 -5.89 16.68 -6.93
N TYR A 166 -5.52 15.41 -6.71
CA TYR A 166 -6.50 14.36 -6.46
C TYR A 166 -7.34 14.61 -5.19
N ILE A 167 -8.66 14.47 -5.35
CA ILE A 167 -9.66 14.58 -4.28
C ILE A 167 -10.64 13.41 -4.44
N ALA A 168 -10.88 12.74 -3.32
CA ALA A 168 -11.90 11.71 -3.16
C ALA A 168 -12.54 11.82 -1.76
N ASP A 169 -13.66 11.13 -1.55
CA ASP A 169 -14.26 10.95 -0.21
C ASP A 169 -13.41 10.05 0.68
N THR A 170 -12.60 9.17 0.09
CA THR A 170 -11.49 8.47 0.75
C THR A 170 -10.47 7.95 -0.29
N PHE A 171 -9.22 7.78 0.14
CA PHE A 171 -8.14 7.18 -0.64
C PHE A 171 -7.48 6.03 0.14
N ILE A 172 -7.25 4.90 -0.56
CA ILE A 172 -6.63 3.70 -0.01
C ILE A 172 -5.49 3.30 -0.92
N SER A 173 -4.27 3.31 -0.40
CA SER A 173 -3.13 2.65 -1.05
C SER A 173 -3.05 1.21 -0.55
N ILE A 174 -3.11 0.24 -1.48
CA ILE A 174 -3.14 -1.19 -1.21
C ILE A 174 -1.78 -1.77 -1.56
N HIS A 175 -1.10 -2.30 -0.55
CA HIS A 175 0.22 -2.89 -0.61
C HIS A 175 0.21 -4.32 -0.01
N ALA A 176 1.30 -5.06 -0.15
CA ALA A 176 1.54 -6.32 0.56
C ALA A 176 3.02 -6.44 0.92
N ASP A 177 3.30 -6.56 2.21
CA ASP A 177 4.62 -6.34 2.80
C ASP A 177 5.59 -7.49 2.51
N GLY A 178 6.88 -7.26 2.71
CA GLY A 178 7.95 -8.25 2.57
C GLY A 178 8.78 -8.33 3.85
N ASN A 179 9.03 -9.53 4.35
CA ASN A 179 9.93 -9.74 5.49
C ASN A 179 10.92 -10.87 5.24
N GLY A 180 12.18 -10.68 5.64
CA GLY A 180 13.22 -11.71 5.55
C GLY A 180 12.99 -12.92 6.46
N ASN A 181 12.19 -12.78 7.51
CA ASN A 181 11.65 -13.90 8.28
C ASN A 181 10.26 -14.29 7.72
N PRO A 182 10.11 -15.43 7.02
CA PRO A 182 8.84 -15.85 6.42
C PRO A 182 7.77 -16.29 7.44
N SER A 183 8.12 -16.33 8.74
CA SER A 183 7.16 -16.58 9.84
C SER A 183 6.48 -15.30 10.34
N VAL A 184 6.82 -14.12 9.81
CA VAL A 184 6.09 -12.87 10.09
C VAL A 184 4.82 -12.86 9.23
N SER A 185 3.66 -12.75 9.87
CA SER A 185 2.34 -12.78 9.22
C SER A 185 1.38 -11.74 9.79
N GLY A 186 0.27 -11.50 9.08
CA GLY A 186 -0.77 -10.55 9.46
C GLY A 186 -0.78 -9.26 8.63
N PHE A 187 -1.79 -8.43 8.89
CA PHE A 187 -2.05 -7.20 8.11
C PHE A 187 -1.93 -5.95 8.99
N LYS A 188 -1.61 -4.80 8.37
CA LYS A 188 -1.46 -3.53 9.08
C LYS A 188 -1.94 -2.34 8.25
N ILE A 189 -2.54 -1.37 8.93
CA ILE A 189 -3.18 -0.19 8.32
C ILE A 189 -2.71 1.07 9.05
N SER A 190 -2.29 2.06 8.28
CA SER A 190 -1.86 3.37 8.79
C SER A 190 -2.63 4.50 8.11
N GLY A 191 -3.13 5.44 8.91
CA GLY A 191 -3.73 6.67 8.41
C GLY A 191 -2.68 7.74 8.09
N SER A 192 -3.02 8.62 7.15
CA SER A 192 -2.22 9.81 6.85
C SER A 192 -1.98 10.65 8.10
N ARG A 193 -0.71 10.92 8.41
CA ARG A 193 -0.31 11.88 9.45
C ARG A 193 -0.72 13.33 9.12
N ARG A 194 -1.15 13.60 7.88
CA ARG A 194 -1.54 14.92 7.36
C ARG A 194 -2.97 14.96 6.86
N ASP A 195 -3.84 14.21 7.54
CA ASP A 195 -5.28 14.30 7.36
C ASP A 195 -5.84 15.57 8.03
N PHE A 196 -6.33 16.51 7.22
CA PHE A 196 -7.07 17.69 7.70
C PHE A 196 -8.59 17.49 7.67
N SER A 197 -9.09 16.36 7.14
CA SER A 197 -10.49 16.00 7.29
C SER A 197 -10.83 15.56 8.73
N GLY A 198 -9.82 15.09 9.48
CA GLY A 198 -9.98 14.51 10.82
C GLY A 198 -10.67 13.14 10.83
N LYS A 199 -10.84 12.50 9.67
CA LYS A 199 -11.61 11.26 9.49
C LYS A 199 -10.74 10.01 9.32
N ALA A 200 -9.43 10.16 9.04
CA ALA A 200 -8.53 9.02 8.85
C ALA A 200 -8.52 8.02 10.03
N PRO A 201 -8.61 8.42 11.32
CA PRO A 201 -8.73 7.46 12.42
C PRO A 201 -9.97 6.55 12.32
N LYS A 202 -11.14 7.11 11.94
CA LYS A 202 -12.38 6.33 11.75
C LYS A 202 -12.29 5.38 10.55
N LEU A 203 -11.64 5.82 9.48
CA LEU A 203 -11.38 4.99 8.30
C LEU A 203 -10.44 3.82 8.64
N VAL A 204 -9.38 4.07 9.41
CA VAL A 204 -8.46 3.03 9.90
C VAL A 204 -9.19 2.01 10.77
N GLU A 205 -10.04 2.47 11.70
CA GLU A 205 -10.87 1.61 12.56
C GLU A 205 -11.81 0.72 11.75
N ALA A 206 -12.64 1.31 10.87
CA ALA A 206 -13.59 0.58 10.04
C ALA A 206 -12.91 -0.46 9.12
N LEU A 207 -11.72 -0.15 8.59
CA LEU A 207 -10.93 -1.10 7.81
C LEU A 207 -10.31 -2.21 8.68
N TYR A 208 -9.78 -1.90 9.86
CA TYR A 208 -9.23 -2.92 10.77
C TYR A 208 -10.29 -3.92 11.25
N GLU A 209 -11.52 -3.45 11.50
CA GLU A 209 -12.65 -4.32 11.85
C GLU A 209 -13.08 -5.18 10.66
N SER A 210 -13.34 -4.55 9.50
CA SER A 210 -13.87 -5.26 8.34
C SER A 210 -12.85 -6.22 7.74
N TYR A 211 -11.58 -5.81 7.60
CA TYR A 211 -10.53 -6.64 7.03
C TYR A 211 -10.27 -7.86 7.91
N GLY A 212 -10.01 -7.66 9.21
CA GLY A 212 -9.78 -8.76 10.14
C GLY A 212 -10.95 -9.75 10.22
N ARG A 213 -12.19 -9.27 10.12
CA ARG A 213 -13.40 -10.13 10.10
C ARG A 213 -13.52 -10.97 8.82
N GLU A 214 -13.21 -10.41 7.65
CA GLU A 214 -13.34 -11.12 6.36
C GLU A 214 -12.14 -12.06 6.09
N THR A 215 -10.93 -11.68 6.50
CA THR A 215 -9.71 -12.49 6.29
C THR A 215 -9.40 -13.46 7.44
N GLY A 216 -9.78 -13.12 8.67
CA GLY A 216 -9.37 -13.86 9.87
C GLY A 216 -7.90 -13.67 10.25
N MET A 217 -7.18 -12.76 9.58
CA MET A 217 -5.76 -12.51 9.81
C MET A 217 -5.53 -11.73 11.10
N SER A 218 -4.39 -11.97 11.75
CA SER A 218 -3.92 -11.17 12.89
C SER A 218 -3.54 -9.74 12.45
N ARG A 219 -3.67 -8.78 13.36
CA ARG A 219 -3.13 -7.43 13.17
C ARG A 219 -1.63 -7.43 13.47
N ASP A 220 -0.84 -7.01 12.50
CA ASP A 220 0.56 -6.65 12.72
C ASP A 220 0.62 -5.23 13.34
N SER A 221 1.37 -5.08 14.44
CA SER A 221 1.51 -3.83 15.18
C SER A 221 2.67 -2.95 14.68
N SER A 222 3.48 -3.43 13.72
CA SER A 222 4.69 -2.76 13.21
C SER A 222 4.40 -1.61 12.22
N ILE A 223 3.59 -0.63 12.64
CA ILE A 223 3.31 0.58 11.87
C ILE A 223 4.54 1.48 11.78
N SER A 224 5.14 1.59 10.59
CA SER A 224 6.31 2.45 10.38
C SER A 224 5.93 3.93 10.25
N ARG A 225 6.93 4.81 10.49
CA ARG A 225 6.81 6.25 10.21
C ARG A 225 6.61 6.55 8.73
N ARG A 226 6.91 5.61 7.83
CA ARG A 226 6.76 5.76 6.38
C ARG A 226 5.37 5.44 5.91
N MET A 227 4.66 4.50 6.55
CA MET A 227 3.26 4.26 6.26
C MET A 227 2.44 5.53 6.51
N SER A 228 2.49 6.08 7.73
CA SER A 228 1.78 7.33 8.08
C SER A 228 2.32 8.57 7.35
N GLY A 229 3.52 8.50 6.78
CA GLY A 229 4.20 9.56 6.03
C GLY A 229 4.35 9.28 4.52
N TYR A 230 3.53 8.38 3.98
CA TYR A 230 3.63 7.88 2.59
C TYR A 230 3.56 9.02 1.56
N TYR A 231 4.22 8.86 0.41
CA TYR A 231 4.39 9.97 -0.54
C TYR A 231 3.03 10.51 -1.04
N ALA A 232 2.05 9.64 -1.26
CA ALA A 232 0.71 10.04 -1.71
C ALA A 232 -0.04 10.90 -0.68
N PHE A 233 0.37 10.90 0.60
CA PHE A 233 -0.20 11.76 1.64
C PHE A 233 0.51 13.12 1.74
N ASN A 234 1.58 13.32 0.95
CA ASN A 234 2.50 14.44 1.08
C ASN A 234 2.35 15.43 -0.09
N TRP A 235 1.13 15.93 -0.28
CA TRP A 235 0.78 16.99 -1.25
C TRP A 235 1.56 18.30 -1.11
N ARG A 236 2.26 18.52 0.01
CA ARG A 236 3.17 19.66 0.16
C ARG A 236 4.49 19.45 -0.57
N ARG A 237 4.93 18.19 -0.71
CA ARG A 237 6.20 17.79 -1.32
C ARG A 237 6.05 17.29 -2.77
N TYR A 238 4.87 16.79 -3.14
CA TYR A 238 4.60 16.16 -4.42
C TYR A 238 3.30 16.67 -5.04
N GLU A 239 3.28 16.83 -6.36
CA GLU A 239 2.06 17.19 -7.11
C GLU A 239 1.13 15.98 -7.26
N HIS A 240 1.72 14.79 -7.46
CA HIS A 240 1.02 13.50 -7.60
C HIS A 240 0.73 12.88 -6.23
N ALA A 241 -0.13 13.56 -5.47
CA ALA A 241 -0.54 13.20 -4.11
C ALA A 241 -1.99 13.66 -3.82
N VAL A 242 -2.62 13.08 -2.79
CA VAL A 242 -3.99 13.40 -2.39
C VAL A 242 -4.05 14.71 -1.62
N ARG A 243 -5.08 15.53 -1.88
CA ARG A 243 -5.32 16.77 -1.14
C ARG A 243 -5.67 16.48 0.33
N PRO A 244 -5.32 17.37 1.27
CA PRO A 244 -5.38 17.07 2.71
C PRO A 244 -6.80 16.87 3.30
N MET A 245 -7.84 17.24 2.55
CA MET A 245 -9.24 16.99 2.93
C MET A 245 -9.76 15.63 2.50
N THR A 246 -8.97 14.85 1.75
CA THR A 246 -9.26 13.43 1.46
C THR A 246 -8.72 12.57 2.60
N PRO A 247 -9.60 11.88 3.37
CA PRO A 247 -9.17 10.89 4.34
C PRO A 247 -8.38 9.80 3.61
N ALA A 248 -7.18 9.49 4.08
CA ALA A 248 -6.26 8.62 3.35
C ALA A 248 -5.58 7.60 4.26
N VAL A 249 -5.46 6.37 3.77
CA VAL A 249 -4.79 5.25 4.43
C VAL A 249 -3.90 4.47 3.48
N ILE A 250 -2.93 3.76 4.06
CA ILE A 250 -2.19 2.68 3.42
C ILE A 250 -2.47 1.39 4.19
N ILE A 251 -2.76 0.31 3.48
CA ILE A 251 -2.95 -1.04 4.00
C ILE A 251 -1.90 -1.97 3.42
N GLU A 252 -1.10 -2.57 4.29
CA GLU A 252 -0.39 -3.82 4.00
C GLU A 252 -1.39 -4.95 4.21
N THR A 253 -1.79 -5.60 3.12
CA THR A 253 -2.86 -6.62 3.12
C THR A 253 -2.45 -7.94 3.76
N GLY A 254 -1.14 -8.17 3.91
CA GLY A 254 -0.49 -9.38 4.39
C GLY A 254 0.97 -9.34 3.96
N PHE A 255 1.77 -10.34 4.35
CA PHE A 255 3.14 -10.49 3.88
C PHE A 255 3.23 -11.41 2.65
N MET A 256 3.77 -10.89 1.55
CA MET A 256 4.11 -11.68 0.36
C MET A 256 5.07 -12.82 0.68
N THR A 257 5.92 -12.71 1.70
CA THR A 257 6.86 -13.77 2.12
C THR A 257 6.22 -14.83 3.03
N SER A 258 5.11 -14.54 3.71
CA SER A 258 4.37 -15.49 4.56
C SER A 258 3.57 -16.50 3.73
N LEU A 259 3.65 -17.78 4.08
CA LEU A 259 2.80 -18.81 3.46
C LEU A 259 1.33 -18.68 3.91
N GLU A 260 1.11 -18.35 5.18
CA GLU A 260 -0.23 -18.18 5.76
C GLU A 260 -0.98 -17.01 5.10
N ASP A 261 -0.32 -15.86 4.95
CA ASP A 261 -0.96 -14.68 4.37
C ASP A 261 -1.24 -14.86 2.88
N ARG A 262 -0.34 -15.52 2.13
CA ARG A 262 -0.56 -15.84 0.71
C ARG A 262 -1.80 -16.71 0.46
N MET A 263 -2.15 -17.63 1.36
CA MET A 263 -3.42 -18.37 1.27
C MET A 263 -4.64 -17.42 1.29
N ILE A 264 -4.50 -16.21 1.82
CA ILE A 264 -5.52 -15.17 1.77
C ILE A 264 -5.32 -14.24 0.58
N ILE A 265 -4.18 -13.55 0.48
CA ILE A 265 -4.00 -12.45 -0.48
C ILE A 265 -3.73 -12.93 -1.90
N VAL A 266 -3.18 -14.14 -2.10
CA VAL A 266 -2.91 -14.75 -3.41
C VAL A 266 -3.99 -15.74 -3.83
N ASP A 267 -4.34 -16.68 -2.94
CA ASP A 267 -5.23 -17.80 -3.28
C ASP A 267 -6.72 -17.47 -3.08
N HIS A 268 -7.04 -16.56 -2.15
CA HIS A 268 -8.40 -16.13 -1.83
C HIS A 268 -8.60 -14.59 -1.84
N PRO A 269 -8.14 -13.86 -2.88
CA PRO A 269 -8.08 -12.39 -2.90
C PRO A 269 -9.46 -11.71 -2.78
N GLU A 270 -10.56 -12.42 -3.04
CA GLU A 270 -11.91 -11.93 -2.72
C GLU A 270 -12.14 -11.69 -1.22
N ARG A 271 -11.44 -12.39 -0.32
CA ARG A 271 -11.55 -12.16 1.14
C ARG A 271 -10.92 -10.82 1.52
N ALA A 272 -9.70 -10.57 1.04
CA ALA A 272 -9.03 -9.27 1.19
C ALA A 272 -9.88 -8.13 0.58
N ALA A 273 -10.40 -8.34 -0.63
CA ALA A 273 -11.23 -7.35 -1.33
C ALA A 273 -12.55 -7.05 -0.61
N LYS A 274 -13.24 -8.07 -0.08
CA LYS A 274 -14.42 -7.89 0.79
C LYS A 274 -14.07 -7.13 2.06
N GLY A 275 -12.94 -7.46 2.69
CA GLY A 275 -12.43 -6.79 3.88
C GLY A 275 -12.28 -5.28 3.67
N ILE A 276 -11.55 -4.89 2.61
CA ILE A 276 -11.34 -3.49 2.24
C ILE A 276 -12.66 -2.81 1.86
N ALA A 277 -13.46 -3.42 0.97
CA ALA A 277 -14.72 -2.84 0.51
C ALA A 277 -15.70 -2.60 1.67
N GLY A 278 -15.86 -3.57 2.57
CA GLY A 278 -16.72 -3.45 3.76
C GLY A 278 -16.29 -2.35 4.72
N GLY A 279 -14.98 -2.14 4.89
CA GLY A 279 -14.45 -1.05 5.73
C GLY A 279 -14.69 0.32 5.12
N ILE A 280 -14.53 0.45 3.80
CA ILE A 280 -14.84 1.68 3.05
C ILE A 280 -16.35 1.97 3.09
N ILE A 281 -17.20 0.97 2.89
CA ILE A 281 -18.66 1.10 2.95
C ILE A 281 -19.09 1.52 4.36
N ASN A 282 -18.57 0.87 5.40
CA ASN A 282 -18.84 1.26 6.79
C ASN A 282 -18.39 2.69 7.08
N PHE A 283 -17.24 3.13 6.56
CA PHE A 283 -16.73 4.49 6.76
C PHE A 283 -17.56 5.58 6.04
N LEU A 284 -18.09 5.27 4.86
CA LEU A 284 -18.77 6.26 4.01
C LEU A 284 -20.30 6.31 4.21
N LEU A 285 -20.93 5.21 4.62
CA LEU A 285 -22.38 5.03 4.60
C LEU A 285 -23.01 4.71 5.97
N LYS A 286 -22.23 4.68 7.07
CA LYS A 286 -22.71 4.35 8.43
C LYS A 286 -22.11 5.30 9.48
#